data_AF-A0A3D9LKD0-F1
#
_entry.id   AF-A0A3D9LKD0-F1
#
_cell.length_a   1.000
_cell.length_b   1.000
_cell.length_c   1.000
_cell.angle_alpha   90.00
_cell.angle_beta   90.00
_cell.angle_gamma   90.00
#
_symmetry.space_group_name_H-M   'P 1'
#
loop_
_entity.id
_entity.type
_entity.pdbx_description
1 polymer ?
#
loop_
_entity_poly.entity_id
_entity_poly.type
_entity_poly.pdbx_seq_one_letter_code
_entity_poly.pdbx_strand_id
1 'polypeptide(L)'
;MACKTTKKDVIPRYEQEVRNRHLKGPVKLLQCYVDYVDKDLSFDQKQYYKANLYAGGANEFISTISAKFDSLGRVIRLRPIDSVNHIVRDTNAGIYFYDEEDFNSKKQYTQKDYPRYSYNPNTLKLNQKGYSSSSQINLSDSMDLKIYYRYDYMFDNSGKVLKEFKLTDWDKNIDGKPEIIDSTYAVNYIYNTKDQLIEKQFNFISDRYRDPIQIDHNYDAYRRFKTVEKYTYNDVDLLSTVKLYYDNQVFFREEYTYNNNGQLTKMRRIKMSDFMSINKNIKPHKELFFNDKGDVSKIIAYRDDFKTPFATYLYVYKNYDSYDNWLYCELHLDGEIKKTPTMLAKRIIEYYEN
;
A
#
# COMPACT_ATOMS: atom_id res chain seq x y z
N MET A 1 -23.89 29.62 18.37
CA MET A 1 -24.40 28.44 17.66
C MET A 1 -23.43 27.29 17.87
N ALA A 2 -23.85 26.25 18.57
CA ALA A 2 -23.03 25.06 18.78
C ALA A 2 -23.00 24.26 17.47
N CYS A 3 -21.82 24.18 16.84
CA CYS A 3 -21.60 23.35 15.66
C CYS A 3 -21.69 21.90 16.11
N LYS A 4 -22.75 21.19 15.67
CA LYS A 4 -22.89 19.75 15.87
C LYS A 4 -21.77 19.09 15.07
N THR A 5 -20.75 18.61 15.78
CA THR A 5 -19.83 17.60 15.28
C THR A 5 -20.67 16.37 14.91
N THR A 6 -21.01 16.23 13.63
CA THR A 6 -21.50 14.97 13.08
C THR A 6 -20.44 13.91 13.40
N LYS A 7 -20.90 12.82 14.02
CA LYS A 7 -20.06 11.68 14.40
C LYS A 7 -19.19 11.31 13.21
N LYS A 8 -17.88 11.21 13.45
CA LYS A 8 -16.94 10.58 12.53
C LYS A 8 -17.44 9.16 12.29
N ASP A 9 -18.15 8.95 11.19
CA ASP A 9 -18.27 7.60 10.67
C ASP A 9 -16.85 7.14 10.38
N VAL A 10 -16.41 6.14 11.16
CA VAL A 10 -15.11 5.51 10.99
C VAL A 10 -15.15 4.87 9.61
N ILE A 11 -14.58 5.56 8.62
CA ILE A 11 -14.44 5.04 7.26
C ILE A 11 -13.60 3.77 7.38
N PRO A 12 -14.13 2.59 7.04
CA PRO A 12 -13.36 1.36 7.08
C PRO A 12 -12.13 1.50 6.17
N ARG A 13 -10.96 1.10 6.67
CA ARG A 13 -9.72 1.19 5.90
C ARG A 13 -9.67 0.06 4.87
N TYR A 14 -10.32 0.25 3.74
CA TYR A 14 -10.15 -0.64 2.59
C TYR A 14 -8.73 -0.55 2.05
N GLU A 15 -8.34 -1.54 1.25
CA GLU A 15 -7.04 -1.57 0.60
C GLU A 15 -6.90 -0.40 -0.38
N GLN A 16 -6.58 0.79 0.14
CA GLN A 16 -6.07 1.90 -0.64
C GLN A 16 -4.70 1.47 -1.17
N GLU A 17 -4.30 1.99 -2.33
CA GLU A 17 -2.88 1.92 -2.70
C GLU A 17 -2.04 2.36 -1.51
N VAL A 18 -1.00 1.59 -1.18
CA VAL A 18 -0.12 1.76 0.00
C VAL A 18 0.32 3.23 0.18
N ARG A 19 0.40 3.98 -0.92
CA ARG A 19 0.80 5.39 -1.03
C ARG A 19 -0.16 6.36 -0.33
N ASN A 20 -1.44 6.01 -0.17
CA ASN A 20 -2.50 6.93 0.30
C ASN A 20 -3.11 6.53 1.66
N ARG A 21 -2.75 5.36 2.22
CA ARG A 21 -3.26 4.77 3.49
C ARG A 21 -3.06 5.60 4.76
N HIS A 22 -2.54 6.80 4.62
CA HIS A 22 -1.89 7.55 5.69
C HIS A 22 -2.32 9.01 5.74
N LEU A 23 -3.20 9.45 4.84
CA LEU A 23 -3.82 10.76 4.90
C LEU A 23 -4.92 10.78 5.96
N LYS A 24 -5.04 11.92 6.64
CA LYS A 24 -6.06 12.19 7.64
C LYS A 24 -7.09 13.17 7.07
N GLY A 25 -8.35 13.01 7.46
CA GLY A 25 -9.45 13.89 7.02
C GLY A 25 -10.10 13.46 5.69
N PRO A 26 -11.15 14.17 5.27
CA PRO A 26 -11.91 13.87 4.05
C PRO A 26 -11.18 14.43 2.82
N VAL A 27 -10.03 13.85 2.49
CA VAL A 27 -9.22 14.29 1.35
C VAL A 27 -9.99 14.08 0.05
N LYS A 28 -10.04 15.12 -0.78
CA LYS A 28 -10.59 15.12 -2.13
C LYS A 28 -9.51 14.96 -3.19
N LEU A 29 -8.38 15.63 -2.99
CA LEU A 29 -7.24 15.61 -3.91
C LEU A 29 -5.93 15.62 -3.12
N LEU A 30 -4.99 14.77 -3.53
CA LEU A 30 -3.59 14.84 -3.15
C LEU A 30 -2.76 15.08 -4.41
N GLN A 31 -1.85 16.04 -4.36
CA GLN A 31 -0.75 16.16 -5.31
C GLN A 31 0.55 16.11 -4.53
N CYS A 32 1.39 15.14 -4.81
CA CYS A 32 2.73 15.01 -4.24
C CYS A 32 3.74 15.20 -5.35
N TYR A 33 4.73 16.05 -5.16
CA TYR A 33 5.79 16.31 -6.13
C TYR A 33 7.12 16.58 -5.43
N VAL A 34 8.19 16.45 -6.19
CA VAL A 34 9.54 16.74 -5.75
C VAL A 34 9.91 18.12 -6.28
N ASP A 35 10.11 19.07 -5.38
CA ASP A 35 10.41 20.47 -5.69
C ASP A 35 11.90 20.69 -5.95
N TYR A 36 12.74 19.91 -5.27
CA TYR A 36 14.19 20.01 -5.38
C TYR A 36 14.83 18.64 -5.22
N VAL A 37 15.87 18.38 -6.03
CA VAL A 37 16.79 17.24 -5.89
C VAL A 37 18.20 17.76 -6.11
N ASP A 38 19.12 17.38 -5.24
CA ASP A 38 20.55 17.61 -5.44
C ASP A 38 21.02 16.93 -6.75
N LYS A 39 21.71 17.68 -7.61
CA LYS A 39 22.18 17.19 -8.92
C LYS A 39 23.42 16.30 -8.79
N ASP A 40 24.18 16.49 -7.71
CA ASP A 40 25.49 15.88 -7.50
C ASP A 40 25.42 14.59 -6.68
N LEU A 41 24.27 13.92 -6.69
CA LEU A 41 24.09 12.65 -6.00
C LEU A 41 25.06 11.58 -6.52
N SER A 42 25.61 10.81 -5.58
CA SER A 42 26.40 9.63 -5.87
C SER A 42 25.58 8.60 -6.65
N PHE A 43 26.23 7.65 -7.29
CA PHE A 43 25.54 6.56 -8.01
C PHE A 43 24.55 5.83 -7.09
N ASP A 44 24.98 5.46 -5.87
CA ASP A 44 24.14 4.74 -4.92
C ASP A 44 22.94 5.57 -4.44
N GLN A 45 23.13 6.87 -4.20
CA GLN A 45 22.05 7.80 -3.86
C GLN A 45 21.06 7.94 -5.02
N LYS A 46 21.54 8.01 -6.26
CA LYS A 46 20.70 8.04 -7.48
C LYS A 46 19.93 6.73 -7.65
N GLN A 47 20.53 5.58 -7.38
CA GLN A 47 19.84 4.29 -7.48
C GLN A 47 18.72 4.18 -6.45
N TYR A 48 18.97 4.58 -5.20
CA TYR A 48 17.93 4.59 -4.16
C TYR A 48 16.81 5.58 -4.48
N TYR A 49 17.16 6.79 -4.95
CA TYR A 49 16.19 7.78 -5.44
C TYR A 49 15.32 7.21 -6.56
N LYS A 50 15.93 6.62 -7.59
CA LYS A 50 15.21 5.99 -8.70
C LYS A 50 14.31 4.86 -8.21
N ALA A 51 14.75 4.10 -7.23
CA ALA A 51 13.99 2.95 -6.78
C ALA A 51 12.82 3.33 -5.84
N ASN A 52 12.89 4.47 -5.14
CA ASN A 52 11.73 5.09 -4.48
C ASN A 52 10.72 5.70 -5.48
N LEU A 53 11.17 6.18 -6.65
CA LEU A 53 10.31 6.85 -7.63
C LEU A 53 9.74 5.95 -8.75
N TYR A 54 10.54 5.03 -9.30
CA TYR A 54 10.22 4.28 -10.52
C TYR A 54 9.78 2.83 -10.27
N ALA A 55 10.16 2.22 -9.14
CA ALA A 55 10.18 0.76 -9.05
C ALA A 55 8.94 0.11 -8.42
N GLY A 56 7.83 0.83 -8.16
CA GLY A 56 6.57 0.21 -7.73
C GLY A 56 6.59 -0.55 -6.39
N GLY A 57 7.75 -0.84 -5.80
CA GLY A 57 7.95 -1.69 -4.61
C GLY A 57 8.58 -0.97 -3.41
N ALA A 58 8.94 0.30 -3.55
CA ALA A 58 9.42 1.17 -2.46
C ALA A 58 8.66 2.51 -2.38
N ASN A 59 7.44 2.55 -2.91
CA ASN A 59 6.61 3.77 -3.09
C ASN A 59 6.13 4.46 -1.79
N GLU A 60 6.68 4.14 -0.63
CA GLU A 60 5.91 4.30 0.60
C GLU A 60 5.83 5.75 1.11
N PHE A 61 6.73 6.65 0.67
CA PHE A 61 6.89 7.93 1.36
C PHE A 61 6.86 9.16 0.44
N ILE A 62 7.50 9.10 -0.74
CA ILE A 62 7.60 10.24 -1.65
C ILE A 62 7.49 9.73 -3.08
N SER A 63 6.33 9.97 -3.71
CA SER A 63 6.10 9.68 -5.13
C SER A 63 5.51 10.90 -5.82
N THR A 64 5.79 11.07 -7.12
CA THR A 64 5.21 12.16 -7.91
C THR A 64 3.87 11.72 -8.49
N ILE A 65 2.80 11.97 -7.74
CA ILE A 65 1.45 11.48 -8.05
C ILE A 65 0.39 12.54 -7.79
N SER A 66 -0.68 12.50 -8.58
CA SER A 66 -1.95 13.13 -8.28
C SER A 66 -2.98 12.03 -8.03
N ALA A 67 -3.58 12.01 -6.84
CA ALA A 67 -4.64 11.09 -6.48
C ALA A 67 -5.92 11.87 -6.18
N LYS A 68 -7.01 11.52 -6.86
CA LYS A 68 -8.35 12.03 -6.56
C LYS A 68 -9.13 10.95 -5.81
N PHE A 69 -9.85 11.38 -4.78
CA PHE A 69 -10.63 10.52 -3.92
C PHE A 69 -12.11 10.87 -4.00
N ASP A 70 -12.99 9.90 -3.77
CA ASP A 70 -14.39 10.18 -3.47
C ASP A 70 -14.58 10.61 -2.00
N SER A 71 -15.81 10.95 -1.61
CA SER A 71 -16.15 11.39 -0.24
C SER A 71 -15.94 10.30 0.83
N LEU A 72 -15.75 9.05 0.42
CA LEU A 72 -15.44 7.91 1.28
C LEU A 72 -13.93 7.65 1.35
N GLY A 73 -13.10 8.49 0.73
CA GLY A 73 -11.64 8.36 0.73
C GLY A 73 -11.13 7.23 -0.17
N ARG A 74 -11.92 6.72 -1.12
CA ARG A 74 -11.48 5.70 -2.09
C ARG A 74 -10.84 6.39 -3.29
N VAL A 75 -9.75 5.84 -3.82
CA VAL A 75 -9.03 6.42 -4.97
C VAL A 75 -9.84 6.18 -6.23
N ILE A 76 -10.35 7.24 -6.85
CA ILE A 76 -11.12 7.13 -8.11
C ILE A 76 -10.28 7.46 -9.34
N ARG A 77 -9.15 8.18 -9.15
CA ARG A 77 -8.21 8.49 -10.23
C ARG A 77 -6.80 8.68 -9.69
N LEU A 78 -5.84 8.06 -10.35
CA LEU A 78 -4.41 8.19 -10.06
C LEU A 78 -3.66 8.62 -11.32
N ARG A 79 -2.83 9.66 -11.23
CA ARG A 79 -2.02 10.15 -12.36
C ARG A 79 -0.58 10.35 -11.93
N PRO A 80 0.40 10.00 -12.77
CA PRO A 80 1.77 10.42 -12.54
C PRO A 80 1.91 11.94 -12.73
N ILE A 81 2.71 12.58 -11.88
CA ILE A 81 3.12 13.98 -12.04
C ILE A 81 4.55 13.99 -12.59
N ASP A 82 4.78 14.82 -13.61
CA ASP A 82 6.13 15.17 -14.04
C ASP A 82 6.79 16.04 -12.96
N SER A 83 7.79 15.48 -12.27
CA SER A 83 8.44 16.12 -11.13
C SER A 83 9.11 17.45 -11.47
N VAL A 84 9.55 17.66 -12.72
CA VAL A 84 10.37 18.82 -13.10
C VAL A 84 9.51 20.03 -13.48
N ASN A 85 8.31 19.80 -14.01
CA ASN A 85 7.44 20.88 -14.50
C ASN A 85 6.11 21.00 -13.73
N HIS A 86 5.87 20.13 -12.74
CA HIS A 86 4.57 20.00 -12.04
C HIS A 86 3.37 19.77 -12.99
N ILE A 87 3.63 19.27 -14.20
CA ILE A 87 2.59 19.00 -15.20
C ILE A 87 1.99 17.62 -14.90
N VAL A 88 0.68 17.59 -14.68
CA VAL A 88 -0.10 16.36 -14.57
C VAL A 88 -0.23 15.76 -15.96
N ARG A 89 0.35 14.56 -16.19
CA ARG A 89 0.24 13.88 -17.48
C ARG A 89 -1.00 12.97 -17.48
N ASP A 90 -1.95 13.25 -18.37
CA ASP A 90 -3.19 12.48 -18.47
C ASP A 90 -3.05 11.14 -19.20
N THR A 91 -1.92 10.92 -19.88
CA THR A 91 -1.74 9.77 -20.78
C THR A 91 -1.63 8.41 -20.09
N ASN A 92 -1.45 8.37 -18.76
CA ASN A 92 -1.25 7.15 -17.96
C ASN A 92 -2.12 7.14 -16.68
N ALA A 93 -3.36 7.63 -16.75
CA ALA A 93 -4.22 7.69 -15.59
C ALA A 93 -4.83 6.32 -15.27
N GLY A 94 -4.68 5.85 -14.03
CA GLY A 94 -5.51 4.78 -13.50
C GLY A 94 -6.88 5.35 -13.11
N ILE A 95 -7.96 4.75 -13.61
CA ILE A 95 -9.34 5.13 -13.24
C ILE A 95 -10.00 3.92 -12.59
N TYR A 96 -10.60 4.14 -11.43
CA TYR A 96 -11.17 3.10 -10.60
C TYR A 96 -12.66 3.38 -10.36
N PHE A 97 -13.47 2.34 -10.52
CA PHE A 97 -14.89 2.35 -10.18
C PHE A 97 -15.17 1.25 -9.18
N TYR A 98 -15.76 1.62 -8.05
CA TYR A 98 -16.10 0.70 -6.97
C TYR A 98 -17.53 0.21 -7.11
N ASP A 99 -17.77 -1.04 -6.72
CA ASP A 99 -19.12 -1.59 -6.58
C ASP A 99 -19.71 -1.10 -5.24
N GLU A 100 -20.75 -0.27 -5.31
CA GLU A 100 -21.38 0.31 -4.11
C GLU A 100 -22.19 -0.73 -3.31
N GLU A 101 -22.75 -1.75 -3.95
CA GLU A 101 -23.43 -2.82 -3.25
C GLU A 101 -22.41 -3.67 -2.48
N ASP A 102 -21.29 -4.00 -3.11
CA ASP A 102 -20.16 -4.66 -2.46
C ASP A 102 -19.64 -3.84 -1.26
N PHE A 103 -19.43 -2.53 -1.45
CA PHE A 103 -19.03 -1.63 -0.37
C PHE A 103 -20.02 -1.64 0.79
N ASN A 104 -21.32 -1.47 0.50
CA ASN A 104 -22.35 -1.41 1.51
C ASN A 104 -22.53 -2.75 2.24
N SER A 105 -22.31 -3.87 1.56
CA SER A 105 -22.31 -5.19 2.19
C SER A 105 -21.06 -5.42 3.04
N LYS A 106 -19.89 -4.88 2.64
CA LYS A 106 -18.63 -5.11 3.36
C LYS A 106 -18.39 -4.15 4.52
N LYS A 107 -18.95 -2.93 4.49
CA LYS A 107 -18.75 -1.93 5.56
C LYS A 107 -19.32 -2.35 6.92
N GLN A 108 -20.25 -3.31 6.93
CA GLN A 108 -20.83 -3.83 8.17
C GLN A 108 -19.86 -4.75 8.95
N TYR A 109 -18.80 -5.25 8.32
CA TYR A 109 -17.83 -6.12 8.97
C TYR A 109 -16.78 -5.28 9.69
N THR A 110 -16.70 -5.44 11.01
CA THR A 110 -15.77 -4.70 11.87
C THR A 110 -14.32 -5.02 11.50
N GLN A 111 -13.63 -4.04 10.93
CA GLN A 111 -12.17 -4.11 10.77
C GLN A 111 -11.52 -3.59 12.05
N LYS A 112 -10.64 -4.39 12.66
CA LYS A 112 -9.82 -3.90 13.78
C LYS A 112 -8.93 -2.77 13.27
N ASP A 113 -8.92 -1.65 13.99
CA ASP A 113 -8.00 -0.56 13.71
C ASP A 113 -6.58 -0.96 14.11
N TYR A 114 -5.63 -0.72 13.20
CA TYR A 114 -4.21 -0.89 13.47
C TYR A 114 -3.50 0.46 13.44
N PRO A 115 -2.43 0.62 14.25
CA PRO A 115 -1.56 1.78 14.18
C PRO A 115 -1.11 2.06 12.75
N ARG A 116 -0.90 3.34 12.44
CA ARG A 116 -0.44 3.77 11.12
C ARG A 116 0.86 3.03 10.76
N TYR A 117 0.98 2.60 9.49
CA TYR A 117 2.07 1.77 8.95
C TYR A 117 2.13 0.31 9.42
N SER A 118 1.38 -0.08 10.46
CA SER A 118 1.20 -1.51 10.75
C SER A 118 0.28 -2.14 9.71
N TYR A 119 0.62 -3.35 9.26
CA TYR A 119 -0.26 -4.12 8.38
C TYR A 119 -1.58 -4.44 9.10
N ASN A 120 -2.70 -4.34 8.37
CA ASN A 120 -3.99 -4.80 8.86
C ASN A 120 -4.38 -6.09 8.14
N PRO A 121 -4.20 -7.27 8.78
CA PRO A 121 -4.49 -8.56 8.17
C PRO A 121 -5.98 -8.80 7.90
N ASN A 122 -6.86 -8.01 8.55
CA ASN A 122 -8.31 -8.10 8.42
C ASN A 122 -8.88 -7.13 7.38
N THR A 123 -8.04 -6.45 6.60
CA THR A 123 -8.48 -5.55 5.53
C THR A 123 -9.25 -6.33 4.47
N LEU A 124 -10.52 -5.98 4.25
CA LEU A 124 -11.30 -6.50 3.14
C LEU A 124 -11.00 -5.71 1.86
N LYS A 125 -10.89 -6.42 0.75
CA LYS A 125 -10.71 -5.84 -0.58
C LYS A 125 -12.07 -5.57 -1.20
N LEU A 126 -12.22 -4.37 -1.74
CA LEU A 126 -13.42 -3.99 -2.46
C LEU A 126 -13.34 -4.50 -3.89
N ASN A 127 -14.48 -4.87 -4.41
CA ASN A 127 -14.67 -5.09 -5.82
C ASN A 127 -14.44 -3.79 -6.58
N GLN A 128 -13.52 -3.82 -7.54
CA GLN A 128 -13.15 -2.65 -8.31
C GLN A 128 -12.97 -2.99 -9.79
N LYS A 129 -13.45 -2.08 -10.64
CA LYS A 129 -13.20 -2.06 -12.08
C LYS A 129 -12.06 -1.07 -12.32
N GLY A 130 -10.94 -1.56 -12.83
CA GLY A 130 -9.77 -0.75 -13.14
C GLY A 130 -9.60 -0.59 -14.64
N TYR A 131 -9.32 0.64 -15.09
CA TYR A 131 -8.89 0.93 -16.45
C TYR A 131 -7.42 1.36 -16.40
N SER A 132 -6.55 0.65 -17.12
CA SER A 132 -5.14 1.03 -17.28
C SER A 132 -4.94 1.49 -18.72
N SER A 133 -4.69 2.79 -18.90
CA SER A 133 -4.35 3.33 -20.22
C SER A 133 -2.90 2.99 -20.55
N SER A 134 -2.61 1.76 -20.95
CA SER A 134 -1.25 1.35 -21.28
C SER A 134 -0.79 1.81 -22.68
N SER A 135 -1.64 2.44 -23.50
CA SER A 135 -1.18 3.14 -24.72
C SER A 135 -2.25 4.08 -25.28
N GLN A 136 -1.98 5.39 -25.29
CA GLN A 136 -2.69 6.40 -26.12
C GLN A 136 -4.20 6.20 -26.31
N ILE A 137 -4.94 6.02 -25.21
CA ILE A 137 -6.38 5.76 -25.27
C ILE A 137 -7.14 7.08 -25.38
N ASN A 138 -7.66 7.35 -26.59
CA ASN A 138 -8.84 8.20 -26.74
C ASN A 138 -10.00 7.43 -26.09
N LEU A 139 -10.66 8.01 -25.08
CA LEU A 139 -11.76 7.37 -24.34
C LEU A 139 -12.93 6.92 -25.25
N SER A 140 -12.97 7.38 -26.50
CA SER A 140 -13.94 6.97 -27.51
C SER A 140 -13.62 5.66 -28.23
N ASP A 141 -12.36 5.19 -28.27
CA ASP A 141 -11.94 4.20 -29.28
C ASP A 141 -11.02 3.05 -28.82
N SER A 142 -10.67 2.90 -27.52
CA SER A 142 -9.85 1.74 -27.14
C SER A 142 -10.67 0.48 -26.88
N MET A 143 -10.53 -0.49 -27.77
CA MET A 143 -11.19 -1.81 -27.76
C MET A 143 -10.59 -2.83 -26.78
N ASP A 144 -9.69 -2.46 -25.85
CA ASP A 144 -8.98 -3.45 -25.03
C ASP A 144 -9.32 -3.40 -23.52
N LEU A 145 -10.07 -4.43 -23.12
CA LEU A 145 -10.04 -5.16 -21.84
C LEU A 145 -10.36 -4.37 -20.57
N LYS A 146 -11.61 -4.51 -20.12
CA LYS A 146 -12.01 -4.20 -18.75
C LYS A 146 -11.65 -5.39 -17.86
N ILE A 147 -10.66 -5.20 -17.00
CA ILE A 147 -10.26 -6.18 -15.99
C ILE A 147 -10.96 -5.85 -14.69
N TYR A 148 -11.77 -6.79 -14.21
CA TYR A 148 -12.39 -6.70 -12.90
C TYR A 148 -11.70 -7.66 -11.94
N TYR A 149 -11.18 -7.10 -10.85
CA TYR A 149 -10.77 -7.92 -9.72
C TYR A 149 -11.96 -8.01 -8.77
N ARG A 150 -12.60 -9.18 -8.74
CA ARG A 150 -13.63 -9.51 -7.76
C ARG A 150 -13.01 -10.19 -6.55
N TYR A 151 -13.42 -9.76 -5.37
CA TYR A 151 -13.06 -10.35 -4.09
C TYR A 151 -14.34 -10.81 -3.39
N ASP A 152 -14.63 -12.10 -3.50
CA ASP A 152 -15.76 -12.73 -2.84
C ASP A 152 -15.31 -13.29 -1.49
N TYR A 153 -16.15 -13.15 -0.46
CA TYR A 153 -15.86 -13.57 0.90
C TYR A 153 -16.92 -14.50 1.45
N MET A 154 -16.49 -15.54 2.16
CA MET A 154 -17.36 -16.36 3.00
C MET A 154 -17.15 -15.97 4.44
N PHE A 155 -18.23 -15.77 5.18
CA PHE A 155 -18.21 -15.40 6.59
C PHE A 155 -18.81 -16.50 7.46
N ASP A 156 -18.38 -16.57 8.72
CA ASP A 156 -19.09 -17.34 9.73
C ASP A 156 -20.30 -16.57 10.29
N ASN A 157 -21.06 -17.22 11.18
CA ASN A 157 -22.23 -16.61 11.83
C ASN A 157 -21.90 -15.39 12.71
N SER A 158 -20.63 -15.19 13.07
CA SER A 158 -20.15 -14.02 13.83
C SER A 158 -19.59 -12.91 12.93
N GLY A 159 -19.61 -13.10 11.61
CA GLY A 159 -19.09 -12.14 10.64
C GLY A 159 -17.58 -12.20 10.42
N LYS A 160 -16.88 -13.26 10.89
CA LYS A 160 -15.45 -13.46 10.61
C LYS A 160 -15.27 -14.03 9.21
N VAL A 161 -14.25 -13.58 8.50
CA VAL A 161 -13.90 -14.12 7.19
C VAL A 161 -13.38 -15.54 7.35
N LEU A 162 -14.02 -16.52 6.74
CA LEU A 162 -13.51 -17.89 6.66
C LEU A 162 -12.66 -18.08 5.41
N LYS A 163 -13.08 -17.45 4.30
CA LYS A 163 -12.47 -17.64 2.99
C LYS A 163 -12.57 -16.38 2.13
N GLU A 164 -11.51 -16.09 1.37
CA GLU A 164 -11.47 -15.08 0.30
C GLU A 164 -11.26 -15.79 -1.04
N PHE A 165 -11.91 -15.30 -2.09
CA PHE A 165 -11.66 -15.70 -3.47
C PHE A 165 -11.29 -14.47 -4.28
N LYS A 166 -10.13 -14.50 -4.94
CA LYS A 166 -9.80 -13.52 -5.97
C LYS A 166 -10.22 -14.08 -7.32
N LEU A 167 -11.17 -13.43 -7.96
CA LEU A 167 -11.62 -13.75 -9.29
C LEU A 167 -11.18 -12.64 -10.22
N THR A 168 -10.79 -13.01 -11.43
CA THR A 168 -10.54 -12.05 -12.49
C THR A 168 -11.62 -12.23 -13.54
N ASP A 169 -12.44 -11.20 -13.69
CA ASP A 169 -13.47 -11.17 -14.72
C ASP A 169 -12.95 -10.35 -15.91
N TRP A 170 -12.92 -10.98 -17.08
CA TRP A 170 -12.50 -10.36 -18.33
C TRP A 170 -13.74 -9.99 -19.14
N ASP A 171 -13.93 -8.68 -19.37
CA ASP A 171 -14.96 -8.13 -20.23
C ASP A 171 -14.27 -7.60 -21.50
N LYS A 172 -14.32 -8.41 -22.57
CA LYS A 172 -13.69 -8.12 -23.87
C LYS A 172 -14.55 -7.25 -24.78
N ASN A 173 -15.86 -7.16 -24.51
CA ASN A 173 -16.83 -6.55 -25.42
C ASN A 173 -17.41 -5.22 -24.90
N ILE A 174 -17.07 -4.82 -23.66
CA ILE A 174 -17.51 -3.55 -23.04
C ILE A 174 -19.06 -3.50 -22.86
N ASP A 175 -19.77 -4.61 -23.08
CA ASP A 175 -21.22 -4.71 -22.90
C ASP A 175 -21.62 -4.85 -21.42
N GLY A 176 -20.63 -4.88 -20.53
CA GLY A 176 -20.82 -4.98 -19.09
C GLY A 176 -20.99 -6.41 -18.59
N LYS A 177 -20.90 -7.41 -19.46
CA LYS A 177 -21.04 -8.82 -19.08
C LYS A 177 -19.67 -9.50 -19.15
N PRO A 178 -19.16 -10.02 -18.02
CA PRO A 178 -17.91 -10.75 -18.04
C PRO A 178 -18.06 -12.04 -18.85
N GLU A 179 -17.21 -12.23 -19.86
CA GLU A 179 -17.22 -13.44 -20.70
C GLU A 179 -16.46 -14.59 -20.04
N ILE A 180 -15.47 -14.26 -19.21
CA ILE A 180 -14.60 -15.24 -18.54
C ILE A 180 -14.43 -14.81 -17.09
N ILE A 181 -14.91 -15.66 -16.17
CA ILE A 181 -14.62 -15.58 -14.74
C ILE A 181 -13.57 -16.65 -14.45
N ASP A 182 -12.37 -16.25 -14.04
CA ASP A 182 -11.32 -17.19 -13.65
C ASP A 182 -10.93 -17.02 -12.18
N SER A 183 -10.96 -18.11 -11.42
CA SER A 183 -10.57 -18.09 -10.01
C SER A 183 -9.06 -18.09 -9.91
N THR A 184 -8.49 -16.94 -9.56
CA THR A 184 -7.04 -16.75 -9.51
C THR A 184 -6.45 -17.48 -8.30
N TYR A 185 -7.02 -17.24 -7.11
CA TYR A 185 -6.69 -17.96 -5.88
C TYR A 185 -7.88 -17.98 -4.91
N ALA A 186 -7.82 -18.89 -3.94
CA ALA A 186 -8.59 -18.83 -2.70
C ALA A 186 -7.67 -18.75 -1.48
N VAL A 187 -8.12 -18.07 -0.43
CA VAL A 187 -7.39 -17.93 0.83
C VAL A 187 -8.25 -18.43 1.97
N ASN A 188 -7.74 -19.38 2.76
CA ASN A 188 -8.39 -19.78 4.00
C ASN A 188 -7.84 -18.95 5.16
N TYR A 189 -8.74 -18.44 6.01
CA TYR A 189 -8.42 -17.62 7.16
C TYR A 189 -8.52 -18.47 8.44
N ILE A 190 -7.46 -18.47 9.25
CA ILE A 190 -7.37 -19.30 10.48
C ILE A 190 -7.17 -18.38 11.68
N TYR A 191 -8.03 -18.51 12.67
CA TYR A 191 -8.06 -17.68 13.88
C TYR A 191 -7.60 -18.48 15.10
N ASN A 192 -7.03 -17.79 16.09
CA ASN A 192 -6.79 -18.37 17.41
C ASN A 192 -8.04 -18.27 18.31
N THR A 193 -7.92 -18.74 19.55
CA THR A 193 -8.99 -18.69 20.56
C THR A 193 -9.33 -17.28 21.07
N LYS A 194 -8.49 -16.28 20.75
CA LYS A 194 -8.75 -14.85 21.00
C LYS A 194 -9.37 -14.15 19.80
N ASP A 195 -9.84 -14.89 18.79
CA ASP A 195 -10.41 -14.36 17.55
C ASP A 195 -9.47 -13.48 16.73
N GLN A 196 -8.16 -13.71 16.86
CA GLN A 196 -7.14 -13.03 16.07
C GLN A 196 -6.78 -13.87 14.86
N LEU A 197 -6.73 -13.26 13.67
CA LEU A 197 -6.24 -13.95 12.46
C LEU A 197 -4.76 -14.29 12.66
N ILE A 198 -4.43 -15.58 12.70
CA ILE A 198 -3.05 -16.06 12.90
C ILE A 198 -2.42 -16.62 11.63
N GLU A 199 -3.24 -16.98 10.64
CA GLU A 199 -2.73 -17.55 9.40
C GLU A 199 -3.69 -17.33 8.22
N LYS A 200 -3.13 -17.01 7.05
CA LYS A 200 -3.78 -17.06 5.74
C LYS A 200 -3.09 -18.13 4.89
N GLN A 201 -3.86 -19.09 4.40
CA GLN A 201 -3.36 -20.14 3.50
C GLN A 201 -3.83 -19.90 2.07
N PHE A 202 -2.90 -19.62 1.16
CA PHE A 202 -3.19 -19.33 -0.24
C PHE A 202 -3.20 -20.62 -1.06
N ASN A 203 -4.29 -20.85 -1.79
CA ASN A 203 -4.50 -21.95 -2.70
C ASN A 203 -4.71 -21.38 -4.11
N PHE A 204 -3.75 -21.56 -5.01
CA PHE A 204 -3.87 -21.10 -6.38
C PHE A 204 -4.70 -22.09 -7.19
N ILE A 205 -5.72 -21.59 -7.90
CA ILE A 205 -6.77 -22.43 -8.51
C ILE A 205 -6.64 -22.47 -10.03
N SER A 206 -6.54 -21.31 -10.67
CA SER A 206 -6.42 -21.21 -12.12
C SER A 206 -5.11 -21.82 -12.62
N ASP A 207 -5.10 -22.37 -13.84
CA ASP A 207 -3.90 -22.74 -14.60
C ASP A 207 -3.50 -21.69 -15.64
N ARG A 208 -4.32 -20.66 -15.87
CA ARG A 208 -4.13 -19.67 -16.94
C ARG A 208 -3.04 -18.62 -16.68
N TYR A 209 -2.76 -18.27 -15.42
CA TYR A 209 -1.69 -17.31 -15.10
C TYR A 209 -0.32 -18.00 -15.00
N ARG A 210 0.51 -17.84 -16.03
CA ARG A 210 1.92 -18.27 -15.96
C ARG A 210 2.76 -17.37 -15.06
N ASP A 211 2.33 -16.13 -14.91
CA ASP A 211 3.05 -15.12 -14.15
C ASP A 211 2.77 -15.21 -12.64
N PRO A 212 3.66 -14.68 -11.81
CA PRO A 212 3.42 -14.58 -10.38
C PRO A 212 2.15 -13.79 -10.10
N ILE A 213 1.40 -14.21 -9.09
CA ILE A 213 0.18 -13.54 -8.70
C ILE A 213 0.51 -12.64 -7.51
N GLN A 214 0.23 -11.35 -7.65
CA GLN A 214 0.34 -10.41 -6.55
C GLN A 214 -0.69 -10.75 -5.46
N ILE A 215 -0.18 -11.04 -4.27
CA ILE A 215 -0.93 -11.26 -3.03
C ILE A 215 -0.76 -10.05 -2.09
N ASP A 216 -1.14 -10.22 -0.83
CA ASP A 216 -0.98 -9.22 0.22
C ASP A 216 0.48 -8.71 0.31
N HIS A 217 0.65 -7.51 0.88
CA HIS A 217 1.95 -6.80 0.97
C HIS A 217 2.65 -6.52 -0.39
N ASN A 218 1.93 -6.59 -1.51
CA ASN A 218 2.47 -6.46 -2.87
C ASN A 218 3.57 -7.47 -3.18
N TYR A 219 3.49 -8.67 -2.60
CA TYR A 219 4.40 -9.76 -2.95
C TYR A 219 3.85 -10.61 -4.07
N ASP A 220 4.76 -11.03 -4.93
CA ASP A 220 4.50 -12.00 -5.98
C ASP A 220 4.55 -13.41 -5.40
N ALA A 221 3.41 -14.10 -5.44
CA ALA A 221 3.32 -15.50 -5.09
C ALA A 221 3.30 -16.39 -6.33
N TYR A 222 4.00 -17.52 -6.23
CA TYR A 222 4.16 -18.45 -7.34
C TYR A 222 3.37 -19.71 -7.03
N ARG A 223 2.60 -20.17 -8.01
CA ARG A 223 1.69 -21.31 -7.90
C ARG A 223 2.38 -22.61 -7.47
N ARG A 224 3.66 -22.77 -7.85
CA ARG A 224 4.47 -23.94 -7.50
C ARG A 224 4.80 -24.06 -6.01
N PHE A 225 4.62 -22.99 -5.24
CA PHE A 225 4.96 -22.96 -3.83
C PHE A 225 3.70 -22.92 -2.97
N LYS A 226 3.67 -23.75 -1.92
CA LYS A 226 2.69 -23.60 -0.85
C LYS A 226 2.94 -22.27 -0.16
N THR A 227 1.97 -21.37 -0.29
CA THR A 227 2.08 -19.99 0.19
C THR A 227 1.24 -19.80 1.44
N VAL A 228 1.88 -19.37 2.53
CA VAL A 228 1.22 -19.14 3.82
C VAL A 228 1.71 -17.84 4.43
N GLU A 229 0.80 -16.96 4.82
CA GLU A 229 1.12 -15.83 5.70
C GLU A 229 0.74 -16.16 7.14
N LYS A 230 1.64 -15.91 8.09
CA LYS A 230 1.39 -16.07 9.53
C LYS A 230 1.54 -14.75 10.26
N TYR A 231 0.72 -14.57 11.29
CA TYR A 231 0.66 -13.37 12.11
C TYR A 231 0.86 -13.73 13.58
N THR A 232 1.61 -12.91 14.29
CA THR A 232 1.72 -12.98 15.75
C THR A 232 1.34 -11.65 16.36
N TYR A 233 0.84 -11.68 17.59
CA TYR A 233 0.41 -10.51 18.34
C TYR A 233 1.24 -10.39 19.62
N ASN A 234 1.37 -9.18 20.15
CA ASN A 234 1.97 -8.97 21.48
C ASN A 234 0.91 -9.15 22.59
N ASP A 235 1.31 -8.95 23.84
CA ASP A 235 0.45 -9.18 25.01
C ASP A 235 -0.75 -8.21 25.11
N VAL A 236 -0.70 -7.09 24.38
CA VAL A 236 -1.79 -6.12 24.25
C VAL A 236 -2.54 -6.24 22.91
N ASP A 237 -2.44 -7.41 22.28
CA ASP A 237 -3.16 -7.79 21.07
C ASP A 237 -2.89 -6.90 19.82
N LEU A 238 -1.74 -6.22 19.78
CA LEU A 238 -1.23 -5.53 18.60
C LEU A 238 -0.39 -6.48 17.74
N LEU A 239 -0.47 -6.35 16.41
CA LEU A 239 0.31 -7.18 15.48
C LEU A 239 1.80 -6.96 15.71
N SER A 240 2.53 -8.01 16.08
CA SER A 240 3.97 -7.96 16.38
C SER A 240 4.82 -8.44 15.22
N THR A 241 4.38 -9.46 14.48
CA THR A 241 5.13 -10.00 13.33
C THR A 241 4.18 -10.47 12.23
N VAL A 242 4.59 -10.25 10.99
CA VAL A 242 4.05 -10.91 9.78
C VAL A 242 5.18 -11.77 9.19
N LYS A 243 4.88 -13.00 8.79
CA LYS A 243 5.81 -13.86 8.04
C LYS A 243 5.11 -14.46 6.83
N LEU A 244 5.74 -14.36 5.66
CA LEU A 244 5.32 -15.05 4.45
C LEU A 244 6.23 -16.26 4.23
N TYR A 245 5.63 -17.41 4.00
CA TYR A 245 6.29 -18.68 3.78
C TYR A 245 6.04 -19.20 2.37
N TYR A 246 7.09 -19.71 1.73
CA TYR A 246 7.03 -20.56 0.53
C TYR A 246 7.62 -21.92 0.87
N ASP A 247 6.83 -23.00 0.73
CA ASP A 247 7.23 -24.37 1.06
C ASP A 247 7.89 -24.49 2.46
N ASN A 248 7.27 -23.85 3.46
CA ASN A 248 7.72 -23.77 4.85
C ASN A 248 9.03 -22.98 5.07
N GLN A 249 9.61 -22.36 4.05
CA GLN A 249 10.73 -21.44 4.19
C GLN A 249 10.24 -20.00 4.34
N VAL A 250 10.79 -19.25 5.28
CA VAL A 250 10.46 -17.83 5.46
C VAL A 250 11.02 -17.06 4.26
N PHE A 251 10.13 -16.46 3.46
CA PHE A 251 10.49 -15.62 2.33
C PHE A 251 10.50 -14.14 2.72
N PHE A 252 9.57 -13.73 3.57
CA PHE A 252 9.48 -12.37 4.08
C PHE A 252 9.09 -12.34 5.55
N ARG A 253 9.59 -11.33 6.26
CA ARG A 253 9.26 -11.04 7.64
C ARG A 253 9.16 -9.53 7.84
N GLU A 254 8.07 -9.10 8.47
CA GLU A 254 7.88 -7.76 9.00
C GLU A 254 7.71 -7.86 10.52
N GLU A 255 8.39 -6.99 11.26
CA GLU A 255 8.32 -6.93 12.72
C GLU A 255 7.96 -5.52 13.14
N TYR A 256 7.09 -5.40 14.15
CA TYR A 256 6.60 -4.12 14.65
C TYR A 256 6.96 -3.94 16.13
N THR A 257 7.35 -2.72 16.49
CA THR A 257 7.58 -2.31 17.88
C THR A 257 6.73 -1.08 18.17
N TYR A 258 6.05 -1.11 19.32
CA TYR A 258 5.15 -0.06 19.75
C TYR A 258 5.66 0.58 21.05
N ASN A 259 5.29 1.84 21.29
CA ASN A 259 5.43 2.45 22.61
C ASN A 259 4.29 2.03 23.54
N ASN A 260 4.33 2.49 24.80
CA ASN A 260 3.32 2.19 25.82
C ASN A 260 1.90 2.68 25.45
N ASN A 261 1.80 3.65 24.54
CA ASN A 261 0.51 4.16 24.04
C ASN A 261 -0.01 3.38 22.83
N GLY A 262 0.67 2.30 22.43
CA GLY A 262 0.30 1.49 21.27
C GLY A 262 0.64 2.11 19.91
N GLN A 263 1.43 3.19 19.88
CA GLN A 263 1.89 3.81 18.64
C GLN A 263 3.15 3.11 18.12
N LEU A 264 3.19 2.85 16.82
CA LEU A 264 4.34 2.23 16.15
C LEU A 264 5.57 3.15 16.24
N THR A 265 6.69 2.63 16.74
CA THR A 265 7.97 3.37 16.86
C THR A 265 9.06 2.82 15.96
N LYS A 266 9.00 1.52 15.65
CA LYS A 266 9.94 0.85 14.76
C LYS A 266 9.27 -0.27 13.97
N MET A 267 9.66 -0.41 12.72
CA MET A 267 9.29 -1.53 11.86
C MET A 267 10.55 -2.10 11.22
N ARG A 268 10.71 -3.43 11.21
CA ARG A 268 11.83 -4.10 10.53
C ARG A 268 11.29 -5.00 9.44
N ARG A 269 11.81 -4.85 8.22
CA ARG A 269 11.47 -5.68 7.06
C ARG A 269 12.68 -6.46 6.60
N ILE A 270 12.48 -7.75 6.40
CA ILE A 270 13.50 -8.69 5.97
C ILE A 270 12.89 -9.53 4.85
N LYS A 271 13.46 -9.45 3.65
CA LYS A 271 13.11 -10.35 2.54
C LYS A 271 14.27 -11.32 2.30
N MET A 272 14.07 -12.59 2.60
CA MET A 272 15.14 -13.58 2.71
C MET A 272 15.59 -14.17 1.36
N SER A 273 14.86 -13.91 0.27
CA SER A 273 15.27 -14.37 -1.06
C SER A 273 14.97 -13.37 -2.18
N ASP A 274 15.96 -13.21 -3.05
CA ASP A 274 15.98 -12.36 -4.25
C ASP A 274 15.41 -13.07 -5.49
N PHE A 275 14.51 -14.05 -5.31
CA PHE A 275 14.05 -14.95 -6.40
C PHE A 275 13.77 -14.24 -7.73
N MET A 276 13.30 -12.98 -7.74
CA MET A 276 13.29 -12.10 -8.93
C MET A 276 13.38 -10.59 -8.60
N SER A 277 14.38 -10.13 -7.83
CA SER A 277 14.57 -8.68 -7.69
C SER A 277 15.03 -8.07 -9.04
N ILE A 278 14.09 -7.47 -9.77
CA ILE A 278 14.35 -6.72 -11.02
C ILE A 278 15.26 -5.51 -10.74
N ASN A 279 15.36 -5.08 -9.48
CA ASN A 279 16.17 -3.94 -9.07
C ASN A 279 17.12 -4.32 -7.92
N LYS A 280 18.29 -4.87 -8.27
CA LYS A 280 19.37 -5.32 -7.36
C LYS A 280 19.85 -4.24 -6.35
N ASN A 281 19.41 -2.99 -6.51
CA ASN A 281 19.93 -1.83 -5.81
C ASN A 281 19.08 -1.39 -4.60
N ILE A 282 17.85 -1.89 -4.42
CA ILE A 282 17.18 -1.83 -3.10
C ILE A 282 17.38 -3.17 -2.42
N LYS A 283 18.27 -3.18 -1.44
CA LYS A 283 18.50 -4.38 -0.65
C LYS A 283 17.28 -4.72 0.22
N PRO A 284 16.99 -6.01 0.44
CA PRO A 284 15.70 -6.46 0.95
C PRO A 284 15.46 -6.18 2.45
N HIS A 285 16.41 -5.53 3.13
CA HIS A 285 16.45 -5.42 4.59
C HIS A 285 16.51 -3.96 5.03
N LYS A 286 15.46 -3.51 5.72
CA LYS A 286 15.38 -2.15 6.22
C LYS A 286 14.72 -2.08 7.59
N GLU A 287 15.19 -1.16 8.40
CA GLU A 287 14.51 -0.71 9.61
C GLU A 287 13.95 0.68 9.36
N LEU A 288 12.70 0.90 9.74
CA LEU A 288 12.02 2.18 9.68
C LEU A 288 11.71 2.61 11.11
N PHE A 289 11.91 3.89 11.38
CA PHE A 289 11.64 4.53 12.66
C PHE A 289 10.61 5.62 12.44
N PHE A 290 9.72 5.80 13.42
CA PHE A 290 8.59 6.72 13.32
C PHE A 290 8.69 7.83 14.36
N ASN A 291 8.26 9.04 14.01
CA ASN A 291 8.13 10.15 14.94
C ASN A 291 6.81 10.08 15.74
N ASP A 292 6.61 11.04 16.64
CA ASP A 292 5.41 11.12 17.49
C ASP A 292 4.12 11.39 16.70
N LYS A 293 4.21 11.86 15.45
CA LYS A 293 3.06 11.99 14.52
C LYS A 293 2.78 10.70 13.73
N GLY A 294 3.60 9.67 13.95
CA GLY A 294 3.54 8.39 13.26
C GLY A 294 4.04 8.43 11.83
N ASP A 295 4.80 9.46 11.43
CA ASP A 295 5.49 9.54 10.13
C ASP A 295 6.88 8.91 10.21
N VAL A 296 7.39 8.34 9.12
CA VAL A 296 8.74 7.75 9.09
C VAL A 296 9.79 8.86 9.19
N SER A 297 10.59 8.86 10.26
CA SER A 297 11.64 9.84 10.51
C SER A 297 13.02 9.36 10.05
N LYS A 298 13.24 8.05 10.02
CA LYS A 298 14.52 7.45 9.65
C LYS A 298 14.34 6.08 9.02
N ILE A 299 15.18 5.78 8.04
CA ILE A 299 15.33 4.43 7.48
C ILE A 299 16.80 4.04 7.58
N ILE A 300 17.08 2.82 8.05
CA ILE A 300 18.41 2.21 7.99
C ILE A 300 18.31 1.00 7.07
N ALA A 301 19.11 0.99 6.01
CA ALA A 301 19.18 -0.11 5.07
C ALA A 301 20.43 -0.96 5.36
N TYR A 302 20.26 -2.29 5.31
CA TYR A 302 21.29 -3.26 5.69
C TYR A 302 21.76 -4.07 4.50
N ARG A 303 23.03 -4.50 4.57
CA ARG A 303 23.59 -5.48 3.65
C ARG A 303 22.89 -6.83 3.84
N ASP A 304 23.22 -7.78 2.96
CA ASP A 304 22.64 -9.13 2.96
C ASP A 304 23.00 -9.96 4.21
N ASP A 305 23.90 -9.46 5.07
CA ASP A 305 24.19 -10.05 6.39
C ASP A 305 23.17 -9.65 7.48
N PHE A 306 22.23 -8.77 7.13
CA PHE A 306 21.15 -8.21 7.97
C PHE A 306 21.63 -7.46 9.22
N LYS A 307 22.94 -7.15 9.30
CA LYS A 307 23.60 -6.58 10.47
C LYS A 307 24.36 -5.32 10.13
N THR A 308 25.03 -5.27 8.99
CA THR A 308 25.87 -4.16 8.58
C THR A 308 25.02 -3.09 7.89
N PRO A 309 24.86 -1.90 8.48
CA PRO A 309 24.21 -0.78 7.80
C PRO A 309 25.03 -0.37 6.57
N PHE A 310 24.40 -0.13 5.43
CA PHE A 310 25.06 0.47 4.27
C PHE A 310 24.54 1.86 3.93
N ALA A 311 23.33 2.21 4.37
CA ALA A 311 22.77 3.53 4.18
C ALA A 311 21.82 3.91 5.31
N THR A 312 21.83 5.18 5.66
CA THR A 312 20.86 5.79 6.59
C THR A 312 20.21 6.98 5.91
N TYR A 313 18.89 7.05 6.00
CA TYR A 313 18.08 8.10 5.40
C TYR A 313 17.30 8.81 6.48
N LEU A 314 17.30 10.13 6.48
CA LEU A 314 16.57 10.95 7.45
C LEU A 314 15.49 11.77 6.75
N TYR A 315 14.33 11.83 7.39
CA TYR A 315 13.15 12.56 6.93
C TYR A 315 12.82 13.64 7.96
N VAL A 316 12.81 14.88 7.51
CA VAL A 316 12.43 16.04 8.33
C VAL A 316 11.15 16.65 7.76
N TYR A 317 10.06 16.51 8.49
CA TYR A 317 8.76 17.05 8.09
C TYR A 317 8.62 18.49 8.55
N LYS A 318 8.19 19.36 7.63
CA LYS A 318 7.93 20.77 7.89
C LYS A 318 6.50 21.10 7.50
N ASN A 319 5.84 21.88 8.35
CA ASN A 319 4.46 22.33 8.23
C ASN A 319 3.46 21.17 8.15
N TYR A 320 2.56 21.11 9.13
CA TYR A 320 1.42 20.22 9.12
C TYR A 320 0.16 21.05 8.90
N ASP A 321 -0.79 20.53 8.16
CA ASP A 321 -2.11 21.15 8.04
C ASP A 321 -3.00 20.85 9.25
N SER A 322 -4.24 21.37 9.23
CA SER A 322 -5.21 21.20 10.31
C SER A 322 -5.64 19.75 10.57
N TYR A 323 -5.36 18.83 9.63
CA TYR A 323 -5.63 17.41 9.79
C TYR A 323 -4.40 16.62 10.23
N ASP A 324 -3.29 17.29 10.60
CA ASP A 324 -2.00 16.66 10.91
C ASP A 324 -1.43 15.85 9.72
N ASN A 325 -1.64 16.32 8.48
CA ASN A 325 -0.89 15.83 7.33
C ASN A 325 0.30 16.76 7.07
N TRP A 326 1.48 16.18 6.84
CA TRP A 326 2.67 16.96 6.48
C TRP A 326 2.52 17.54 5.07
N LEU A 327 3.03 18.76 4.88
CA LEU A 327 3.00 19.47 3.60
C LEU A 327 4.38 19.54 2.93
N TYR A 328 5.45 19.53 3.71
CA TYR A 328 6.83 19.52 3.20
C TYR A 328 7.64 18.43 3.90
N CYS A 329 8.49 17.76 3.14
CA CYS A 329 9.39 16.74 3.66
C CYS A 329 10.78 16.92 3.04
N GLU A 330 11.76 17.17 3.89
CA GLU A 330 13.17 17.16 3.54
C GLU A 330 13.73 15.76 3.71
N LEU A 331 14.39 15.25 2.68
CA LEU A 331 15.08 13.97 2.71
C LEU A 331 16.59 14.22 2.67
N HIS A 332 17.31 13.54 3.56
CA HIS A 332 18.77 13.52 3.62
C HIS A 332 19.27 12.10 3.40
N LEU A 333 19.99 11.87 2.30
CA LEU A 333 20.40 10.52 1.87
C LEU A 333 21.76 10.05 2.42
N ASP A 334 22.46 10.93 3.13
CA ASP A 334 23.78 10.70 3.72
C ASP A 334 23.72 10.34 5.22
N GLY A 335 22.51 10.32 5.80
CA GLY A 335 22.31 10.03 7.21
C GLY A 335 22.57 11.22 8.14
N GLU A 336 22.76 12.43 7.61
CA GLU A 336 23.01 13.64 8.39
C GLU A 336 22.07 14.78 8.00
N ILE A 337 21.54 15.50 8.98
CA ILE A 337 20.71 16.68 8.72
C ILE A 337 21.63 17.84 8.36
N LYS A 338 21.66 18.18 7.07
CA LYS A 338 22.41 19.30 6.51
C LYS A 338 21.52 20.51 6.31
N LYS A 339 22.15 21.69 6.15
CA LYS A 339 21.42 22.94 5.82
C LYS A 339 20.63 22.82 4.51
N THR A 340 21.22 22.17 3.51
CA THR A 340 20.56 21.88 2.23
C THR A 340 20.17 20.40 2.24
N PRO A 341 18.88 20.06 2.07
CA PRO A 341 18.47 18.67 1.98
C PRO A 341 18.97 18.04 0.70
N THR A 342 19.03 16.70 0.65
CA THR A 342 19.23 15.98 -0.61
C THR A 342 18.04 16.17 -1.55
N MET A 343 16.83 16.21 -0.98
CA MET A 343 15.60 16.38 -1.73
C MET A 343 14.54 17.08 -0.88
N LEU A 344 13.68 17.87 -1.53
CA LEU A 344 12.49 18.46 -0.93
C LEU A 344 11.24 17.95 -1.65
N ALA A 345 10.37 17.29 -0.91
CA ALA A 345 9.04 16.90 -1.38
C ALA A 345 7.98 17.84 -0.82
N LYS A 346 6.94 18.08 -1.62
CA LYS A 346 5.80 18.92 -1.25
C LYS A 346 4.49 18.21 -1.54
N ARG A 347 3.48 18.54 -0.74
CA ARG A 347 2.09 18.10 -0.93
C ARG A 347 1.16 19.29 -1.04
N ILE A 348 0.22 19.20 -1.97
CA ILE A 348 -1.00 20.00 -2.01
C ILE A 348 -2.14 19.05 -1.69
N ILE A 349 -2.94 19.39 -0.69
CA ILE A 349 -4.07 18.57 -0.23
C ILE A 349 -5.32 19.44 -0.27
N GLU A 350 -6.33 18.96 -1.00
CA GLU A 350 -7.67 19.54 -1.02
C GLU A 350 -8.61 18.61 -0.25
N TYR A 351 -9.53 19.20 0.51
CA TYR A 351 -10.51 18.49 1.31
C TYR A 351 -11.91 18.73 0.76
N TYR A 352 -12.83 17.80 1.02
CA TYR A 352 -14.25 18.09 0.86
C TYR A 352 -14.65 19.15 1.90
N GLU A 353 -15.32 20.22 1.44
CA GLU A 353 -15.96 21.17 2.33
C GLU A 353 -17.16 20.47 3.00
N ASN A 354 -17.28 20.61 4.32
CA ASN A 354 -18.38 20.03 5.10
C ASN A 354 -19.66 20.86 4.99
#